data_AF-A0A1W9HFW8-F1
#
_entry.id   AF-A0A1W9HFW8-F1
#
_cell.length_a   1.000
_cell.length_b   1.000
_cell.length_c   1.000
_cell.angle_alpha   90.00
_cell.angle_beta   90.00
_cell.angle_gamma   90.00
#
_symmetry.space_group_name_H-M   'P 1'
#
loop_
_entity.id
_entity.type
_entity.pdbx_description
1 polymer ?
#
loop_
_entity_poly.entity_id
_entity_poly.type
_entity_poly.pdbx_seq_one_letter_code
_entity_poly.pdbx_strand_id
1 'polypeptide(L)'
;MKLAALDLDIDAFPEALDQLDGYDGAVVLLRVAGVPAGQAIVRAPLPAGRELRAALLEHADSAFWEAFLRHGMGLAPEAPPPHPLPDATVAICTRDRTDDLECCLNGLMAMSYQAPILVIDNAPSTEATRHLVERFPGVRYVREPKPGLDNARNTALREATGEIVAFIDDDAAPDRAWLATLLRNFQDPMVLAATGLTMAIELESDAQIAFQRVGGFTRGFKRMVYHRGNCDPFLAWHAGAGVNMALRRSAVALIGPFDPALDAGTRALAGGDTDLFRRVLGAGYAIAYDPQALNWHRHRRTMEELEQQIFGYECASFAVLTKALLYERNPRVLVMIAKWLRNQIPQLRRSRHYPDQRLTFNVAAAQARGAMAGPRRYFEARRRARHG
;
A
#
# COMPACT_ATOMS: atom_id res chain seq x y z
N MET A 1 4.37 22.12 -8.62
CA MET A 1 2.95 22.03 -9.05
C MET A 1 2.16 21.48 -7.88
N LYS A 2 1.00 22.03 -7.53
CA LYS A 2 0.12 21.51 -6.46
C LYS A 2 -1.15 20.93 -7.08
N LEU A 3 -1.51 19.72 -6.69
CA LEU A 3 -2.77 19.08 -7.11
C LEU A 3 -3.62 18.78 -5.87
N ALA A 4 -4.90 19.16 -5.91
CA ALA A 4 -5.86 18.73 -4.91
C ALA A 4 -6.12 17.22 -5.07
N ALA A 5 -6.28 16.49 -3.98
CA ALA A 5 -6.78 15.12 -4.00
C ALA A 5 -8.28 15.15 -3.64
N LEU A 6 -9.15 14.79 -4.60
CA LEU A 6 -10.60 14.88 -4.45
C LEU A 6 -11.24 13.50 -4.61
N ASP A 7 -12.42 13.31 -4.01
CA ASP A 7 -13.22 12.09 -4.10
C ASP A 7 -14.67 12.46 -4.45
N LEU A 8 -15.08 12.11 -5.67
CA LEU A 8 -16.38 12.51 -6.22
C LEU A 8 -17.14 11.30 -6.75
N ASP A 9 -18.44 11.26 -6.43
CA ASP A 9 -19.37 10.30 -7.01
C ASP A 9 -20.08 10.90 -8.23
N ILE A 10 -20.24 10.09 -9.28
CA ILE A 10 -20.95 10.52 -10.50
C ILE A 10 -22.38 10.97 -10.24
N ASP A 11 -23.03 10.41 -9.22
CA ASP A 11 -24.41 10.72 -8.86
C ASP A 11 -24.52 12.00 -8.01
N ALA A 12 -23.40 12.52 -7.52
CA ALA A 12 -23.34 13.65 -6.60
C ALA A 12 -22.20 14.63 -6.95
N PHE A 13 -22.08 15.02 -8.22
CA PHE A 13 -21.12 16.06 -8.61
C PHE A 13 -21.50 17.43 -8.01
N PRO A 14 -20.55 18.16 -7.41
CA PRO A 14 -20.79 19.52 -6.96
C PRO A 14 -20.95 20.47 -8.15
N GLU A 15 -21.61 21.62 -7.92
CA GLU A 15 -21.75 22.67 -8.95
C GLU A 15 -20.42 23.39 -9.23
N ALA A 16 -19.50 23.45 -8.26
CA ALA A 16 -18.18 24.03 -8.39
C ALA A 16 -17.16 23.29 -7.53
N LEU A 17 -15.89 23.40 -7.88
CA LEU A 17 -14.77 22.89 -7.08
C LEU A 17 -14.02 24.05 -6.42
N ASP A 18 -14.68 24.72 -5.48
CA ASP A 18 -14.11 25.85 -4.73
C ASP A 18 -12.86 25.45 -3.91
N GLN A 19 -12.69 24.15 -3.67
CA GLN A 19 -11.54 23.56 -2.98
C GLN A 19 -10.23 23.64 -3.80
N LEU A 20 -10.27 24.17 -5.03
CA LEU A 20 -9.09 24.32 -5.90
C LEU A 20 -8.37 25.66 -5.74
N ASP A 21 -8.82 26.53 -4.84
CA ASP A 21 -8.11 27.77 -4.55
C ASP A 21 -6.67 27.50 -4.09
N GLY A 22 -5.70 28.04 -4.83
CA GLY A 22 -4.27 27.82 -4.58
C GLY A 22 -3.68 26.52 -5.14
N TYR A 23 -4.45 25.75 -5.91
CA TYR A 23 -4.01 24.55 -6.61
C TYR A 23 -3.85 24.78 -8.12
N ASP A 24 -2.90 24.09 -8.74
CA ASP A 24 -2.69 24.10 -10.20
C ASP A 24 -3.64 23.14 -10.93
N GLY A 25 -4.36 22.29 -10.18
CA GLY A 25 -5.23 21.24 -10.71
C GLY A 25 -5.67 20.25 -9.63
N ALA A 26 -6.18 19.09 -10.05
CA ALA A 26 -6.63 18.04 -9.15
C ALA A 26 -6.38 16.64 -9.71
N VAL A 27 -6.17 15.69 -8.79
CA VAL A 27 -6.38 14.26 -9.00
C VAL A 27 -7.70 13.90 -8.32
N VAL A 28 -8.67 13.50 -9.11
CA VAL A 28 -10.04 13.21 -8.68
C VAL A 28 -10.27 11.72 -8.74
N LEU A 29 -10.47 11.07 -7.59
CA LEU A 29 -11.09 9.75 -7.54
C LEU A 29 -12.53 9.89 -8.02
N LEU A 30 -12.88 9.11 -9.05
CA LEU A 30 -14.23 9.03 -9.57
C LEU A 30 -14.88 7.74 -9.09
N ARG A 31 -16.06 7.87 -8.49
CA ARG A 31 -16.91 6.77 -8.08
C ARG A 31 -18.12 6.61 -8.98
N VAL A 32 -18.59 5.36 -9.06
CA VAL A 32 -19.86 5.00 -9.67
C VAL A 32 -20.67 4.25 -8.62
N ALA A 33 -21.81 4.82 -8.19
CA ALA A 33 -22.66 4.26 -7.14
C ALA A 33 -21.91 3.92 -5.83
N GLY A 34 -21.06 4.84 -5.37
CA GLY A 34 -20.26 4.73 -4.14
C GLY A 34 -18.95 3.95 -4.30
N VAL A 35 -18.72 3.31 -5.45
CA VAL A 35 -17.58 2.41 -5.67
C VAL A 35 -16.43 3.11 -6.41
N PRO A 36 -15.18 3.05 -5.93
CA PRO A 36 -14.00 3.52 -6.66
C PRO A 36 -13.93 2.92 -8.07
N ALA A 37 -14.02 3.75 -9.11
CA ALA A 37 -14.21 3.31 -10.49
C ALA A 37 -13.07 3.73 -11.41
N GLY A 38 -12.45 4.88 -11.16
CA GLY A 38 -11.33 5.39 -11.94
C GLY A 38 -10.83 6.70 -11.36
N GLN A 39 -9.95 7.38 -12.08
CA GLN A 39 -9.53 8.74 -11.73
C GLN A 39 -9.53 9.68 -12.93
N ALA A 40 -9.64 10.97 -12.65
CA ALA A 40 -9.37 12.05 -13.58
C ALA A 40 -8.24 12.95 -13.06
N ILE A 41 -7.35 13.38 -13.96
CA ILE A 41 -6.31 14.37 -13.63
C ILE A 41 -6.58 15.60 -14.47
N VAL A 42 -6.87 16.72 -13.80
CA VAL A 42 -7.31 17.96 -14.43
C VAL A 42 -6.46 19.14 -14.00
N ARG A 43 -6.42 20.18 -14.83
CA ARG A 43 -5.74 21.45 -14.52
C ARG A 43 -6.75 22.53 -14.17
N ALA A 44 -6.37 23.41 -13.25
CA ALA A 44 -7.13 24.60 -12.94
C ALA A 44 -6.82 25.74 -13.94
N PRO A 45 -7.74 26.69 -14.16
CA PRO A 45 -9.09 26.74 -13.60
C PRO A 45 -10.02 25.73 -14.28
N LEU A 46 -11.01 25.22 -13.53
CA LEU A 46 -12.08 24.39 -14.07
C LEU A 46 -13.36 25.20 -14.24
N PRO A 47 -14.19 24.91 -15.26
CA PRO A 47 -15.48 25.53 -15.41
C PRO A 47 -16.44 25.08 -14.30
N ALA A 48 -17.52 25.83 -14.08
CA ALA A 48 -18.57 25.50 -13.10
C ALA A 48 -19.80 24.88 -13.78
N GLY A 49 -20.73 24.38 -12.97
CA GLY A 49 -22.00 23.80 -13.38
C GLY A 49 -21.84 22.57 -14.27
N ARG A 50 -22.65 22.50 -15.35
CA ARG A 50 -22.64 21.33 -16.25
C ARG A 50 -21.32 21.13 -16.99
N GLU A 51 -20.57 22.20 -17.22
CA GLU A 51 -19.27 22.14 -17.90
C GLU A 51 -18.19 21.48 -17.02
N LEU A 52 -18.29 21.60 -15.69
CA LEU A 52 -17.40 20.92 -14.75
C LEU A 52 -17.44 19.41 -14.97
N ARG A 53 -18.66 18.85 -15.03
CA ARG A 53 -18.86 17.42 -15.24
C ARG A 53 -18.24 16.97 -16.58
N ALA A 54 -18.44 17.72 -17.65
CA ALA A 54 -17.85 17.41 -18.94
C ALA A 54 -16.31 17.42 -18.88
N ALA A 55 -15.72 18.44 -18.27
CA ALA A 55 -14.27 18.57 -18.12
C ALA A 55 -13.65 17.41 -17.32
N LEU A 56 -14.29 16.99 -16.22
CA LEU A 56 -13.83 15.87 -15.41
C LEU A 56 -13.93 14.54 -16.16
N LEU A 57 -15.05 14.28 -16.84
CA LEU A 57 -15.29 13.04 -17.56
C LEU A 57 -14.41 12.90 -18.81
N GLU A 58 -14.08 14.01 -19.49
CA GLU A 58 -13.13 14.01 -20.62
C GLU A 58 -11.72 13.55 -20.19
N HIS A 59 -11.35 13.80 -18.94
CA HIS A 59 -10.06 13.41 -18.35
C HIS A 59 -10.13 12.11 -17.54
N ALA A 60 -11.30 11.46 -17.48
CA ALA A 60 -11.46 10.20 -16.77
C ALA A 60 -10.73 9.06 -17.49
N ASP A 61 -10.09 8.19 -16.73
CA ASP A 61 -9.39 7.03 -17.27
C ASP A 61 -10.35 5.96 -17.85
N SER A 62 -9.78 4.98 -18.54
CA SER A 62 -10.58 3.91 -19.17
C SER A 62 -11.27 3.00 -18.16
N ALA A 63 -10.75 2.90 -16.93
CA ALA A 63 -11.36 2.07 -15.90
C ALA A 63 -12.68 2.68 -15.42
N PHE A 64 -12.72 4.01 -15.29
CA PHE A 64 -13.95 4.73 -15.00
C PHE A 64 -15.03 4.44 -16.05
N TRP A 65 -14.71 4.60 -17.34
CA TRP A 65 -15.69 4.40 -18.41
C TRP A 65 -16.21 2.96 -18.48
N GLU A 66 -15.35 1.97 -18.26
CA GLU A 66 -15.77 0.58 -18.17
C GLU A 66 -16.73 0.35 -16.99
N ALA A 67 -16.40 0.86 -15.80
CA ALA A 67 -17.25 0.74 -14.61
C ALA A 67 -18.60 1.44 -14.81
N PHE A 68 -18.59 2.66 -15.37
CA PHE A 68 -19.78 3.44 -15.67
C PHE A 68 -20.72 2.71 -16.64
N LEU A 69 -20.20 2.22 -17.77
CA LEU A 69 -20.98 1.48 -18.76
C LEU A 69 -21.54 0.17 -18.18
N ARG A 70 -20.74 -0.57 -17.41
CA ARG A 70 -21.21 -1.79 -16.76
C ARG A 70 -22.32 -1.52 -15.77
N HIS A 71 -22.21 -0.47 -14.95
CA HIS A 71 -23.26 -0.07 -14.03
C HIS A 71 -24.55 0.29 -14.77
N GLY A 72 -24.47 1.12 -15.82
CA GLY A 72 -25.64 1.51 -16.62
C GLY A 72 -26.31 0.36 -17.37
N MET A 73 -25.57 -0.70 -17.70
CA MET A 73 -26.11 -1.93 -18.29
C MET A 73 -26.60 -2.97 -17.27
N GLY A 74 -26.51 -2.70 -15.97
CA GLY A 74 -26.84 -3.68 -14.92
C GLY A 74 -25.83 -4.85 -14.83
N LEU A 75 -24.62 -4.67 -15.36
CA LEU A 75 -23.51 -5.63 -15.35
C LEU A 75 -22.48 -5.35 -14.24
N ALA A 76 -22.93 -4.67 -13.17
CA ALA A 76 -22.13 -4.47 -11.98
C ALA A 76 -21.63 -5.84 -11.47
N PRO A 77 -20.39 -5.94 -10.96
CA PRO A 77 -19.90 -7.20 -10.43
C PRO A 77 -20.90 -7.75 -9.41
N GLU A 78 -21.32 -9.00 -9.60
CA GLU A 78 -22.20 -9.70 -8.66
C GLU A 78 -21.65 -9.51 -7.25
N ALA A 79 -22.50 -8.99 -6.36
CA ALA A 79 -22.17 -9.00 -4.95
C ALA A 79 -21.86 -10.46 -4.58
N PRO A 80 -20.75 -10.75 -3.88
CA PRO A 80 -20.49 -12.11 -3.44
C PRO A 80 -21.73 -12.62 -2.69
N PRO A 81 -22.06 -13.92 -2.84
CA PRO A 81 -23.18 -14.51 -2.13
C PRO A 81 -23.10 -14.16 -0.64
N PRO A 82 -24.25 -14.01 0.05
CA PRO A 82 -24.32 -13.55 1.44
C PRO A 82 -23.82 -14.65 2.38
N HIS A 83 -22.53 -14.98 2.30
CA HIS A 83 -21.82 -15.68 3.34
C HIS A 83 -21.39 -14.65 4.38
N PRO A 84 -21.50 -14.97 5.68
CA PRO A 84 -20.98 -14.10 6.72
C PRO A 84 -19.50 -13.83 6.45
N LEU A 85 -19.10 -12.57 6.58
CA LEU A 85 -17.69 -12.19 6.48
C LEU A 85 -16.91 -12.89 7.61
N PRO A 86 -15.67 -13.34 7.38
CA PRO A 86 -14.87 -13.94 8.43
C PRO A 86 -14.55 -12.94 9.53
N ASP A 87 -14.37 -13.44 10.75
CA ASP A 87 -13.95 -12.64 11.89
C ASP A 87 -12.57 -12.00 11.63
N ALA A 88 -12.42 -10.75 12.05
CA ALA A 88 -11.24 -9.96 11.77
C ALA A 88 -10.68 -9.25 13.01
N THR A 89 -9.40 -8.93 12.96
CA THR A 89 -8.76 -7.93 13.81
C THR A 89 -8.09 -6.90 12.92
N VAL A 90 -8.36 -5.61 13.14
CA VAL A 90 -7.61 -4.54 12.47
C VAL A 90 -6.38 -4.23 13.31
N ALA A 91 -5.20 -4.20 12.68
CA ALA A 91 -3.93 -3.94 13.34
C ALA A 91 -3.25 -2.69 12.75
N ILE A 92 -2.89 -1.75 13.62
CA ILE A 92 -2.04 -0.59 13.28
C ILE A 92 -0.71 -0.75 14.00
N CYS A 93 0.40 -0.68 13.27
CA CYS A 93 1.73 -0.67 13.85
C CYS A 93 2.27 0.76 13.77
N THR A 94 2.64 1.33 14.92
CA THR A 94 3.01 2.75 15.01
C THR A 94 4.24 2.93 15.89
N ARG A 95 4.93 4.06 15.72
CA ARG A 95 6.01 4.48 16.60
C ARG A 95 6.16 5.99 16.57
N ASP A 96 5.90 6.63 17.70
CA ASP A 96 6.13 8.07 17.91
C ASP A 96 5.44 8.96 16.84
N ARG A 97 4.23 8.57 16.37
CA ARG A 97 3.43 9.28 15.35
C ARG A 97 1.96 9.45 15.79
N THR A 98 1.74 10.08 16.93
CA THR A 98 0.40 10.21 17.52
C THR A 98 -0.60 10.93 16.63
N ASP A 99 -0.16 11.97 15.90
CA ASP A 99 -1.07 12.80 15.10
C ASP A 99 -1.60 12.03 13.88
N ASP A 100 -0.72 11.24 13.24
CA ASP A 100 -1.10 10.37 12.13
C ASP A 100 -1.99 9.24 12.63
N LEU A 101 -1.61 8.59 13.73
CA LEU A 101 -2.39 7.53 14.36
C LEU A 101 -3.80 8.00 14.75
N GLU A 102 -3.95 9.21 15.29
CA GLU A 102 -5.26 9.78 15.64
C GLU A 102 -6.14 9.94 14.40
N CYS A 103 -5.58 10.43 13.29
CA CYS A 103 -6.28 10.51 12.00
C CYS A 103 -6.72 9.11 11.52
N CYS A 104 -5.82 8.12 11.56
CA CYS A 104 -6.11 6.75 11.17
C CYS A 104 -7.23 6.14 12.03
N LEU A 105 -7.17 6.29 13.36
CA LEU A 105 -8.17 5.76 14.28
C LEU A 105 -9.55 6.40 14.04
N ASN A 106 -9.62 7.71 13.83
CA ASN A 106 -10.87 8.38 13.49
C ASN A 106 -11.50 7.83 12.20
N GLY A 107 -10.69 7.57 11.17
CA GLY A 107 -11.16 6.92 9.93
C GLY A 107 -11.68 5.50 10.17
N LEU A 108 -10.99 4.70 10.99
CA LEU A 108 -11.42 3.35 11.35
C LEU A 108 -12.75 3.35 12.11
N MET A 109 -12.95 4.29 13.03
CA MET A 109 -14.22 4.44 13.77
C MET A 109 -15.39 4.82 12.86
N ALA A 110 -15.13 5.40 11.68
CA ALA A 110 -16.15 5.79 10.70
C ALA A 110 -16.47 4.70 9.66
N MET A 111 -15.82 3.53 9.71
CA MET A 111 -16.09 2.43 8.78
C MET A 111 -17.49 1.85 8.95
N SER A 112 -18.08 1.40 7.84
CA SER A 112 -19.41 0.77 7.84
C SER A 112 -19.42 -0.63 8.45
N TYR A 113 -18.26 -1.29 8.53
CA TYR A 113 -18.09 -2.59 9.17
C TYR A 113 -17.00 -2.50 10.23
N GLN A 114 -17.34 -2.84 11.47
CA GLN A 114 -16.47 -2.70 12.64
C GLN A 114 -15.88 -4.04 13.05
N ALA A 115 -14.64 -4.03 13.52
CA ALA A 115 -13.95 -5.18 14.09
C ALA A 115 -13.03 -4.70 15.23
N PRO A 116 -12.61 -5.59 16.15
CA PRO A 116 -11.62 -5.24 17.16
C PRO A 116 -10.37 -4.60 16.56
N ILE A 117 -9.98 -3.45 17.10
CA ILE A 117 -8.81 -2.69 16.66
C ILE A 117 -7.68 -2.91 17.66
N LEU A 118 -6.50 -3.19 17.14
CA LEU A 118 -5.28 -3.44 17.90
C LEU A 118 -4.20 -2.45 17.45
N VAL A 119 -3.74 -1.61 18.36
CA VAL A 119 -2.60 -0.72 18.14
C VAL A 119 -1.36 -1.35 18.75
N ILE A 120 -0.38 -1.65 17.90
CA ILE A 120 0.94 -2.12 18.30
C ILE A 120 1.91 -0.93 18.30
N ASP A 121 2.27 -0.50 19.50
CA ASP A 121 3.21 0.59 19.72
C ASP A 121 4.65 0.04 19.78
N ASN A 122 5.43 0.34 18.75
CA ASN A 122 6.70 -0.31 18.47
C ASN A 122 7.89 0.46 19.04
N ALA A 123 8.48 -0.07 20.12
CA ALA A 123 9.61 0.52 20.83
C ALA A 123 9.45 2.03 21.05
N PRO A 124 8.33 2.49 21.63
CA PRO A 124 8.01 3.91 21.77
C PRO A 124 9.04 4.62 22.64
N SER A 125 9.31 5.88 22.31
CA SER A 125 10.16 6.76 23.11
C SER A 125 9.43 7.41 24.28
N THR A 126 8.09 7.46 24.22
CA THR A 126 7.20 8.08 25.21
C THR A 126 5.93 7.26 25.40
N GLU A 127 5.09 7.59 26.40
CA GLU A 127 3.78 6.95 26.59
C GLU A 127 2.65 7.65 25.81
N ALA A 128 2.97 8.57 24.90
CA ALA A 128 1.98 9.39 24.18
C ALA A 128 1.01 8.56 23.34
N THR A 129 1.51 7.52 22.64
CA THR A 129 0.67 6.57 21.89
C THR A 129 -0.35 5.89 22.79
N ARG A 130 0.07 5.45 23.98
CA ARG A 130 -0.82 4.77 24.93
C ARG A 130 -1.94 5.70 25.39
N HIS A 131 -1.62 6.91 25.81
CA HIS A 131 -2.62 7.90 26.24
C HIS A 131 -3.57 8.26 25.10
N LEU A 132 -3.08 8.35 23.86
CA LEU A 132 -3.92 8.53 22.68
C LEU A 132 -4.92 7.39 22.53
N VAL A 133 -4.46 6.14 22.57
CA VAL A 133 -5.33 4.95 22.39
C VAL A 133 -6.38 4.81 23.49
N GLU A 134 -6.06 5.18 24.73
CA GLU A 134 -7.01 5.17 25.86
C GLU A 134 -8.24 6.07 25.63
N ARG A 135 -8.17 7.04 24.70
CA ARG A 135 -9.30 7.89 24.30
C ARG A 135 -10.27 7.24 23.30
N PHE A 136 -9.92 6.08 22.73
CA PHE A 136 -10.73 5.39 21.73
C PHE A 136 -11.36 4.10 22.31
N PRO A 137 -12.66 4.10 22.63
CA PRO A 137 -13.34 2.92 23.17
C PRO A 137 -13.25 1.74 22.20
N GLY A 138 -12.94 0.55 22.73
CA GLY A 138 -12.85 -0.68 21.94
C GLY A 138 -11.53 -0.88 21.19
N VAL A 139 -10.58 0.07 21.29
CA VAL A 139 -9.23 -0.07 20.76
C VAL A 139 -8.31 -0.65 21.84
N ARG A 140 -7.58 -1.72 21.50
CA ARG A 140 -6.63 -2.36 22.41
C ARG A 140 -5.21 -1.88 22.12
N TYR A 141 -4.50 -1.43 23.15
CA TYR A 141 -3.08 -1.10 23.09
C TYR A 141 -2.20 -2.30 23.44
N VAL A 142 -1.15 -2.54 22.65
CA VAL A 142 -0.07 -3.48 22.97
C VAL A 142 1.28 -2.84 22.65
N ARG A 143 2.24 -2.98 23.56
CA ARG A 143 3.61 -2.52 23.36
C ARG A 143 4.48 -3.65 22.80
N GLU A 144 5.17 -3.39 21.69
CA GLU A 144 6.25 -4.23 21.19
C GLU A 144 7.60 -3.62 21.61
N PRO A 145 8.37 -4.23 22.53
CA PRO A 145 9.62 -3.64 23.01
C PRO A 145 10.76 -3.66 21.98
N LYS A 146 10.74 -4.56 20.98
CA LYS A 146 11.80 -4.69 19.97
C LYS A 146 11.53 -3.79 18.77
N PRO A 147 12.41 -2.85 18.43
CA PRO A 147 12.20 -1.94 17.30
C PRO A 147 12.11 -2.72 15.98
N GLY A 148 11.19 -2.29 15.12
CA GLY A 148 10.92 -2.88 13.82
C GLY A 148 9.42 -3.07 13.54
N LEU A 149 8.95 -2.61 12.39
CA LEU A 149 7.57 -2.77 11.92
C LEU A 149 7.18 -4.25 11.77
N ASP A 150 8.07 -5.12 11.29
CA ASP A 150 7.78 -6.55 11.16
C ASP A 150 7.78 -7.26 12.52
N ASN A 151 8.52 -6.76 13.53
CA ASN A 151 8.33 -7.20 14.91
C ASN A 151 6.92 -6.83 15.40
N ALA A 152 6.48 -5.59 15.14
CA ALA A 152 5.15 -5.12 15.50
C ALA A 152 4.03 -5.91 14.78
N ARG A 153 4.18 -6.17 13.47
CA ARG A 153 3.25 -7.00 12.69
C ARG A 153 3.20 -8.43 13.20
N ASN A 154 4.34 -9.01 13.57
CA ASN A 154 4.37 -10.33 14.18
C ASN A 154 3.70 -10.36 15.56
N THR A 155 3.77 -9.26 16.31
CA THR A 155 3.03 -9.10 17.57
C THR A 155 1.54 -8.99 17.31
N ALA A 156 1.10 -8.19 16.33
CA ALA A 156 -0.28 -8.15 15.89
C ALA A 156 -0.82 -9.53 15.52
N LEU A 157 -0.06 -10.33 14.76
CA LEU A 157 -0.46 -11.69 14.38
C LEU A 157 -0.65 -12.63 15.58
N ARG A 158 0.13 -12.45 16.65
CA ARG A 158 0.02 -13.25 17.89
C ARG A 158 -1.14 -12.79 18.77
N GLU A 159 -1.36 -11.48 18.84
CA GLU A 159 -2.35 -10.86 19.73
C GLU A 159 -3.76 -10.78 19.13
N ALA A 160 -3.86 -10.86 17.79
CA ALA A 160 -5.12 -10.85 17.07
C ALA A 160 -5.94 -12.12 17.36
N THR A 161 -7.24 -11.92 17.55
CA THR A 161 -8.21 -12.99 17.80
C THR A 161 -8.98 -13.39 16.54
N GLY A 162 -9.08 -12.49 15.55
CA GLY A 162 -9.75 -12.75 14.29
C GLY A 162 -9.11 -13.87 13.46
N GLU A 163 -9.89 -14.46 12.57
CA GLU A 163 -9.37 -15.35 11.53
C GLU A 163 -8.47 -14.56 10.57
N ILE A 164 -8.87 -13.34 10.25
CA ILE A 164 -8.15 -12.41 9.39
C ILE A 164 -7.52 -11.30 10.22
N VAL A 165 -6.28 -10.93 9.90
CA VAL A 165 -5.63 -9.73 10.43
C VAL A 165 -5.49 -8.72 9.30
N ALA A 166 -6.22 -7.60 9.40
CA ALA A 166 -6.18 -6.51 8.45
C ALA A 166 -5.22 -5.41 8.93
N PHE A 167 -4.16 -5.16 8.17
CA PHE A 167 -3.15 -4.16 8.47
C PHE A 167 -3.42 -2.86 7.71
N ILE A 168 -3.31 -1.76 8.44
CA ILE A 168 -3.28 -0.40 7.90
C ILE A 168 -2.15 0.36 8.59
N ASP A 169 -1.41 1.17 7.83
CA ASP A 169 -0.34 2.00 8.40
C ASP A 169 -0.93 3.20 9.16
N ASP A 170 -0.18 3.74 10.12
CA ASP A 170 -0.64 4.85 10.98
C ASP A 170 -0.80 6.18 10.24
N ASP A 171 -0.15 6.34 9.09
CA ASP A 171 -0.25 7.48 8.17
C ASP A 171 -1.22 7.25 7.01
N ALA A 172 -2.19 6.33 7.19
CA ALA A 172 -3.28 6.06 6.27
C ALA A 172 -4.68 6.24 6.88
N ALA A 173 -5.66 6.54 6.03
CA ALA A 173 -7.07 6.67 6.38
C ALA A 173 -7.92 5.72 5.51
N PRO A 174 -8.70 4.80 6.10
CA PRO A 174 -9.50 3.84 5.34
C PRO A 174 -10.75 4.48 4.71
N ASP A 175 -11.19 3.96 3.57
CA ASP A 175 -12.53 4.18 3.06
C ASP A 175 -13.58 3.46 3.93
N ARG A 176 -14.84 3.94 3.90
CA ARG A 176 -15.94 3.35 4.68
C ARG A 176 -16.16 1.86 4.41
N ALA A 177 -15.92 1.42 3.17
CA ALA A 177 -16.09 0.03 2.75
C ALA A 177 -14.79 -0.81 2.85
N TRP A 178 -13.70 -0.24 3.36
CA TRP A 178 -12.36 -0.83 3.33
C TRP A 178 -12.31 -2.25 3.91
N LEU A 179 -12.70 -2.42 5.17
CA LEU A 179 -12.58 -3.71 5.86
C LEU A 179 -13.48 -4.77 5.24
N ALA A 180 -14.76 -4.47 5.03
CA ALA A 180 -15.70 -5.43 4.42
C ALA A 180 -15.22 -5.89 3.03
N THR A 181 -14.62 -5.00 2.25
CA THR A 181 -14.04 -5.34 0.95
C THR A 181 -12.81 -6.22 1.07
N LEU A 182 -11.92 -6.00 2.04
CA LEU A 182 -10.81 -6.93 2.27
C LEU A 182 -11.35 -8.31 2.64
N LEU A 183 -12.31 -8.38 3.56
CA LEU A 183 -12.82 -9.63 4.13
C LEU A 183 -13.56 -10.51 3.11
N ARG A 184 -14.33 -9.93 2.18
CA ARG A 184 -15.06 -10.74 1.17
C ARG A 184 -14.14 -11.57 0.29
N ASN A 185 -12.89 -11.15 0.11
CA ASN A 185 -11.92 -11.88 -0.71
C ASN A 185 -11.48 -13.21 -0.07
N PHE A 186 -11.68 -13.39 1.25
CA PHE A 186 -11.38 -14.63 1.97
C PHE A 186 -12.51 -15.66 1.93
N GLN A 187 -13.58 -15.41 1.18
CA GLN A 187 -14.53 -16.47 0.83
C GLN A 187 -13.89 -17.53 -0.08
N ASP A 188 -12.86 -17.14 -0.85
CA ASP A 188 -12.01 -18.08 -1.57
C ASP A 188 -10.95 -18.67 -0.61
N PRO A 189 -10.96 -19.98 -0.31
CA PRO A 189 -9.98 -20.61 0.56
C PRO A 189 -8.54 -20.55 0.02
N MET A 190 -8.35 -20.35 -1.29
CA MET A 190 -7.02 -20.19 -1.89
C MET A 190 -6.41 -18.81 -1.64
N VAL A 191 -7.21 -17.82 -1.25
CA VAL A 191 -6.73 -16.47 -0.93
C VAL A 191 -6.19 -16.47 0.50
N LEU A 192 -4.86 -16.30 0.63
CA LEU A 192 -4.22 -16.13 1.94
C LEU A 192 -4.00 -14.67 2.31
N ALA A 193 -3.93 -13.78 1.32
CA ALA A 193 -3.82 -12.35 1.53
C ALA A 193 -4.75 -11.57 0.59
N ALA A 194 -5.26 -10.45 1.07
CA ALA A 194 -5.99 -9.48 0.27
C ALA A 194 -5.31 -8.12 0.39
N THR A 195 -5.39 -7.29 -0.63
CA THR A 195 -4.83 -5.93 -0.67
C THR A 195 -5.82 -5.00 -1.34
N GLY A 196 -5.60 -3.70 -1.21
CA GLY A 196 -6.52 -2.70 -1.73
C GLY A 196 -5.86 -1.54 -2.47
N LEU A 197 -6.69 -0.66 -3.02
CA LEU A 197 -6.25 0.57 -3.65
C LEU A 197 -5.71 1.53 -2.58
N THR A 198 -4.53 2.09 -2.83
CA THR A 198 -3.95 3.14 -1.99
C THR A 198 -3.74 4.39 -2.82
N MET A 199 -4.45 5.45 -2.45
CA MET A 199 -4.34 6.76 -3.07
C MET A 199 -3.60 7.76 -2.18
N ALA A 200 -3.11 8.86 -2.74
CA ALA A 200 -2.46 9.90 -1.95
C ALA A 200 -3.51 10.76 -1.21
N ILE A 201 -3.31 11.00 0.09
CA ILE A 201 -4.09 12.00 0.86
C ILE A 201 -3.87 13.41 0.29
N GLU A 202 -2.65 13.72 -0.13
CA GLU A 202 -2.25 15.05 -0.56
C GLU A 202 -1.21 14.98 -1.68
N LEU A 203 -1.22 15.98 -2.57
CA LEU A 203 -0.28 16.14 -3.68
C LEU A 203 0.17 17.61 -3.78
N GLU A 204 0.65 18.15 -2.66
CA GLU A 204 1.05 19.55 -2.51
C GLU A 204 2.54 19.79 -2.78
N SER A 205 3.34 18.74 -2.96
CA SER A 205 4.76 18.85 -3.24
C SER A 205 5.20 18.11 -4.51
N ASP A 206 6.29 18.58 -5.12
CA ASP A 206 6.87 17.94 -6.29
C ASP A 206 7.33 16.49 -5.99
N ALA A 207 7.72 16.20 -4.75
CA ALA A 207 8.08 14.84 -4.33
C ALA A 207 6.86 13.90 -4.33
N GLN A 208 5.71 14.35 -3.83
CA GLN A 208 4.49 13.54 -3.81
C GLN A 208 3.99 13.24 -5.22
N ILE A 209 4.07 14.22 -6.12
CA ILE A 209 3.73 14.06 -7.54
C ILE A 209 4.73 13.16 -8.25
N ALA A 210 6.03 13.32 -7.98
CA ALA A 210 7.06 12.44 -8.52
C ALA A 210 6.83 10.99 -8.08
N PHE A 211 6.49 10.74 -6.82
CA PHE A 211 6.20 9.39 -6.32
C PHE A 211 5.04 8.71 -7.08
N GLN A 212 3.98 9.45 -7.40
CA GLN A 212 2.88 8.92 -8.22
C GLN A 212 3.33 8.58 -9.65
N ARG A 213 4.18 9.42 -10.26
CA ARG A 213 4.70 9.20 -11.63
C ARG A 213 5.59 7.97 -11.75
N VAL A 214 6.31 7.61 -10.69
CA VAL A 214 7.18 6.42 -10.67
C VAL A 214 6.44 5.13 -10.34
N GLY A 215 5.12 5.20 -10.15
CA GLY A 215 4.23 4.05 -9.99
C GLY A 215 3.46 4.01 -8.68
N GLY A 216 3.83 4.84 -7.69
CA GLY A 216 3.13 4.96 -6.40
C GLY A 216 2.68 3.63 -5.78
N PHE A 217 1.55 3.68 -5.08
CA PHE A 217 0.87 2.48 -4.57
C PHE A 217 -0.34 2.06 -5.42
N THR A 218 -0.81 2.91 -6.33
CA THR A 218 -1.95 2.61 -7.20
C THR A 218 -1.67 1.39 -8.08
N ARG A 219 -2.62 0.46 -8.16
CA ARG A 219 -2.59 -0.72 -9.05
C ARG A 219 -3.79 -0.78 -10.00
N GLY A 220 -4.43 0.38 -10.21
CA GLY A 220 -5.60 0.55 -11.06
C GLY A 220 -6.92 0.21 -10.36
N PHE A 221 -8.03 0.30 -11.09
CA PHE A 221 -9.38 0.16 -10.54
C PHE A 221 -10.04 -1.17 -10.91
N LYS A 222 -9.24 -2.19 -11.21
CA LYS A 222 -9.72 -3.54 -11.54
C LYS A 222 -9.28 -4.55 -10.50
N ARG A 223 -10.26 -5.32 -10.01
CA ARG A 223 -9.99 -6.46 -9.12
C ARG A 223 -9.14 -7.51 -9.86
N MET A 224 -8.11 -8.02 -9.20
CA MET A 224 -7.16 -8.99 -9.74
C MET A 224 -6.83 -10.05 -8.70
N VAL A 225 -6.85 -11.33 -9.08
CA VAL A 225 -6.39 -12.43 -8.21
C VAL A 225 -5.04 -12.92 -8.72
N TYR A 226 -3.99 -12.60 -7.98
CA TYR A 226 -2.62 -13.01 -8.28
C TYR A 226 -2.36 -14.40 -7.72
N HIS A 227 -1.83 -15.28 -8.55
CA HIS A 227 -1.40 -16.62 -8.20
C HIS A 227 -0.17 -16.97 -9.04
N ARG A 228 0.53 -18.05 -8.71
CA ARG A 228 1.78 -18.43 -9.38
C ARG A 228 1.67 -18.60 -10.91
N GLY A 229 0.46 -18.85 -11.42
CA GLY A 229 0.19 -19.00 -12.86
C GLY A 229 0.18 -17.68 -13.64
N ASN A 230 -0.17 -16.56 -13.01
CA ASN A 230 -0.26 -15.25 -13.66
C ASN A 230 0.73 -14.21 -13.10
N CYS A 231 1.42 -14.52 -12.00
CA CYS A 231 2.37 -13.64 -11.36
C CYS A 231 3.61 -14.43 -10.91
N ASP A 232 4.79 -13.99 -11.36
CA ASP A 232 6.03 -14.51 -10.80
C ASP A 232 6.10 -14.09 -9.31
N PRO A 233 6.34 -15.02 -8.35
CA PRO A 233 6.48 -14.66 -6.95
C PRO A 233 7.49 -13.54 -6.67
N PHE A 234 8.55 -13.40 -7.48
CA PHE A 234 9.52 -12.29 -7.32
C PHE A 234 9.00 -10.93 -7.78
N LEU A 235 7.81 -10.88 -8.36
CA LEU A 235 7.09 -9.67 -8.76
C LEU A 235 5.81 -9.46 -7.93
N ALA A 236 5.73 -10.08 -6.75
CA ALA A 236 4.55 -10.04 -5.89
C ALA A 236 4.17 -8.64 -5.39
N TRP A 237 5.07 -7.65 -5.50
CA TRP A 237 4.78 -6.24 -5.23
C TRP A 237 3.70 -5.65 -6.16
N HIS A 238 3.41 -6.29 -7.30
CA HIS A 238 2.26 -5.95 -8.13
C HIS A 238 0.92 -6.27 -7.45
N ALA A 239 0.92 -7.22 -6.52
CA ALA A 239 -0.28 -7.64 -5.82
C ALA A 239 -0.71 -6.66 -4.74
N GLY A 240 0.10 -5.67 -4.35
CA GLY A 240 -0.26 -4.63 -3.40
C GLY A 240 0.90 -4.20 -2.51
N ALA A 241 0.59 -3.54 -1.39
CA ALA A 241 1.55 -3.01 -0.43
C ALA A 241 1.06 -3.18 1.01
N GLY A 242 1.98 -3.23 1.96
CA GLY A 242 1.70 -3.49 3.38
C GLY A 242 0.85 -2.43 4.08
N VAL A 243 0.76 -1.22 3.51
CA VAL A 243 -0.12 -0.12 3.96
C VAL A 243 -1.61 -0.47 3.87
N ASN A 244 -1.97 -1.42 3.01
CA ASN A 244 -3.34 -1.80 2.73
C ASN A 244 -3.40 -3.30 2.41
N MET A 245 -3.40 -4.10 3.47
CA MET A 245 -3.41 -5.55 3.32
C MET A 245 -4.22 -6.24 4.42
N ALA A 246 -4.68 -7.44 4.14
CA ALA A 246 -5.20 -8.38 5.11
C ALA A 246 -4.59 -9.76 4.88
N LEU A 247 -4.43 -10.54 5.94
CA LEU A 247 -3.83 -11.86 5.91
C LEU A 247 -4.70 -12.84 6.70
N ARG A 248 -4.87 -14.07 6.20
CA ARG A 248 -5.31 -15.17 7.07
C ARG A 248 -4.29 -15.38 8.17
N ARG A 249 -4.70 -15.32 9.43
CA ARG A 249 -3.81 -15.56 10.57
C ARG A 249 -3.14 -16.93 10.49
N SER A 250 -3.86 -17.93 9.97
CA SER A 250 -3.36 -19.29 9.73
C SER A 250 -2.24 -19.37 8.68
N ALA A 251 -2.09 -18.37 7.80
CA ALA A 251 -1.02 -18.35 6.79
C ALA A 251 0.37 -18.41 7.42
N VAL A 252 0.55 -17.87 8.63
CA VAL A 252 1.82 -17.89 9.37
C VAL A 252 2.32 -19.32 9.61
N ALA A 253 1.42 -20.28 9.87
CA ALA A 253 1.80 -21.68 10.08
C ALA A 253 2.31 -22.35 8.80
N LEU A 254 1.87 -21.86 7.64
CA LEU A 254 2.22 -22.41 6.34
C LEU A 254 3.48 -21.77 5.74
N ILE A 255 3.50 -20.43 5.69
CA ILE A 255 4.56 -19.68 5.00
C ILE A 255 5.57 -19.06 5.95
N GLY A 256 5.32 -19.08 7.26
CA GLY A 256 6.11 -18.40 8.28
C GLY A 256 5.68 -16.95 8.53
N PRO A 257 6.10 -16.35 9.66
CA PRO A 257 5.79 -14.97 10.01
C PRO A 257 6.48 -13.95 9.08
N PHE A 258 6.29 -12.65 9.34
CA PHE A 258 7.16 -11.62 8.75
C PHE A 258 8.61 -11.85 9.23
N ASP A 259 9.59 -11.51 8.40
CA ASP A 259 11.01 -11.66 8.74
C ASP A 259 11.51 -10.36 9.37
N PRO A 260 11.81 -10.32 10.67
CA PRO A 260 12.26 -9.10 11.33
C PRO A 260 13.54 -8.50 10.75
N ALA A 261 14.27 -9.21 9.88
CA ALA A 261 15.43 -8.68 9.17
C ALA A 261 15.08 -7.91 7.89
N LEU A 262 13.82 -7.91 7.41
CA LEU A 262 13.33 -7.27 6.18
C LEU A 262 12.41 -6.08 6.47
N ASP A 263 12.82 -5.24 7.41
CA ASP A 263 11.87 -4.41 8.13
C ASP A 263 12.12 -2.91 7.96
N ALA A 264 11.05 -2.11 7.85
CA ALA A 264 11.04 -0.65 7.85
C ALA A 264 11.38 -0.14 9.26
N GLY A 265 12.67 0.11 9.50
CA GLY A 265 13.24 0.38 10.82
C GLY A 265 14.49 -0.43 11.12
N THR A 266 14.79 -1.44 10.29
CA THR A 266 16.05 -2.18 10.33
C THR A 266 16.99 -1.75 9.22
N ARG A 267 18.19 -2.35 9.18
CA ARG A 267 19.18 -2.02 8.15
C ARG A 267 18.72 -2.38 6.73
N ALA A 268 17.79 -3.32 6.57
CA ALA A 268 17.21 -3.68 5.27
C ALA A 268 16.21 -2.65 4.73
N LEU A 269 15.77 -1.71 5.58
CA LEU A 269 14.93 -0.55 5.28
C LEU A 269 13.47 -0.80 4.86
N ALA A 270 13.14 -1.96 4.32
CA ALA A 270 11.78 -2.40 3.99
C ALA A 270 11.79 -3.89 3.55
N GLY A 271 10.66 -4.38 3.03
CA GLY A 271 10.60 -5.63 2.26
C GLY A 271 9.77 -6.75 2.88
N GLY A 272 9.29 -6.58 4.10
CA GLY A 272 8.51 -7.59 4.84
C GLY A 272 7.25 -8.05 4.12
N ASP A 273 6.46 -7.09 3.63
CA ASP A 273 5.24 -7.33 2.85
C ASP A 273 5.55 -8.02 1.51
N THR A 274 6.55 -7.55 0.78
CA THR A 274 6.98 -8.11 -0.51
C THR A 274 7.47 -9.55 -0.35
N ASP A 275 8.24 -9.82 0.72
CA ASP A 275 8.68 -11.18 1.04
C ASP A 275 7.52 -12.09 1.44
N LEU A 276 6.58 -11.59 2.25
CA LEU A 276 5.38 -12.32 2.62
C LEU A 276 4.56 -12.69 1.38
N PHE A 277 4.27 -11.73 0.51
CA PHE A 277 3.52 -11.95 -0.73
C PHE A 277 4.23 -12.93 -1.66
N ARG A 278 5.55 -12.81 -1.81
CA ARG A 278 6.36 -13.79 -2.57
C ARG A 278 6.20 -15.20 -1.99
N ARG A 279 6.19 -15.36 -0.66
CA ARG A 279 6.00 -16.66 -0.01
C ARG A 279 4.58 -17.19 -0.18
N VAL A 280 3.54 -16.34 -0.13
CA VAL A 280 2.15 -16.72 -0.45
C VAL A 280 2.07 -17.31 -1.86
N LEU A 281 2.53 -16.57 -2.88
CA LEU A 281 2.51 -17.03 -4.27
C LEU A 281 3.44 -18.24 -4.49
N GLY A 282 4.60 -18.26 -3.83
CA GLY A 282 5.56 -19.36 -3.89
C GLY A 282 5.00 -20.69 -3.36
N ALA A 283 4.17 -20.63 -2.32
CA ALA A 283 3.45 -21.76 -1.74
C ALA A 283 2.24 -22.23 -2.58
N GLY A 284 1.94 -21.54 -3.69
CA GLY A 284 0.85 -21.91 -4.60
C GLY A 284 -0.52 -21.31 -4.25
N TYR A 285 -0.57 -20.40 -3.28
CA TYR A 285 -1.78 -19.69 -2.87
C TYR A 285 -1.93 -18.38 -3.63
N ALA A 286 -3.07 -17.70 -3.41
CA ALA A 286 -3.45 -16.49 -4.10
C ALA A 286 -3.41 -15.25 -3.20
N ILE A 287 -3.25 -14.09 -3.85
CA ILE A 287 -3.40 -12.76 -3.29
C ILE A 287 -4.47 -12.02 -4.09
N ALA A 288 -5.53 -11.55 -3.44
CA ALA A 288 -6.58 -10.79 -4.08
C ALA A 288 -6.33 -9.28 -3.93
N TYR A 289 -6.11 -8.58 -5.04
CA TYR A 289 -6.15 -7.12 -5.09
C TYR A 289 -7.58 -6.66 -5.39
N ASP A 290 -8.15 -5.86 -4.49
CA ASP A 290 -9.51 -5.35 -4.61
C ASP A 290 -9.55 -3.82 -4.47
N PRO A 291 -9.76 -3.08 -5.57
CA PRO A 291 -9.64 -1.62 -5.56
C PRO A 291 -10.74 -0.92 -4.74
N GLN A 292 -11.83 -1.61 -4.40
CA GLN A 292 -12.86 -1.05 -3.53
C GLN A 292 -12.39 -1.00 -2.06
N ALA A 293 -11.33 -1.75 -1.70
CA ALA A 293 -10.69 -1.65 -0.40
C ALA A 293 -9.75 -0.44 -0.43
N LEU A 294 -10.32 0.75 -0.56
CA LEU A 294 -9.55 1.98 -0.69
C LEU A 294 -9.00 2.42 0.67
N ASN A 295 -7.76 2.89 0.69
CA ASN A 295 -7.26 3.80 1.71
C ASN A 295 -6.52 4.98 1.08
N TRP A 296 -6.41 6.05 1.86
CA TRP A 296 -5.65 7.23 1.54
C TRP A 296 -4.38 7.21 2.38
N HIS A 297 -3.21 7.44 1.79
CA HIS A 297 -1.93 7.36 2.48
C HIS A 297 -1.12 8.64 2.28
N ARG A 298 -0.39 9.07 3.32
CA ARG A 298 0.47 10.25 3.25
C ARG A 298 1.77 9.94 2.55
N HIS A 299 2.17 10.80 1.61
CA HIS A 299 3.43 10.67 0.89
C HIS A 299 4.50 11.62 1.41
N ARG A 300 5.76 11.24 1.24
CA ARG A 300 6.93 12.05 1.62
C ARG A 300 6.88 13.42 0.94
N ARG A 301 7.15 14.48 1.69
CA ARG A 301 6.97 15.86 1.22
C ARG A 301 8.21 16.40 0.53
N THR A 302 9.40 15.93 0.90
CA THR A 302 10.66 16.40 0.32
C THR A 302 11.26 15.40 -0.67
N MET A 303 12.04 15.91 -1.63
CA MET A 303 12.76 15.06 -2.58
C MET A 303 13.82 14.20 -1.89
N GLU A 304 14.44 14.68 -0.82
CA GLU A 304 15.41 13.92 -0.05
C GLU A 304 14.78 12.69 0.61
N GLU A 305 13.62 12.87 1.25
CA GLU A 305 12.86 11.76 1.83
C GLU A 305 12.40 10.76 0.77
N LEU A 306 11.96 11.25 -0.41
CA LEU A 306 11.59 10.39 -1.53
C LEU A 306 12.80 9.59 -2.06
N GLU A 307 13.96 10.22 -2.22
CA GLU A 307 15.19 9.54 -2.64
C GLU A 307 15.62 8.48 -1.62
N GLN A 308 15.51 8.76 -0.31
CA GLN A 308 15.73 7.77 0.74
C GLN A 308 14.73 6.61 0.69
N GLN A 309 13.45 6.91 0.45
CA GLN A 309 12.42 5.88 0.31
C GLN A 309 12.71 4.96 -0.88
N ILE A 310 13.06 5.51 -2.04
CA ILE A 310 13.37 4.73 -3.25
C ILE A 310 14.66 3.92 -3.06
N PHE A 311 15.69 4.50 -2.45
CA PHE A 311 16.88 3.75 -2.04
C PHE A 311 16.51 2.58 -1.12
N GLY A 312 15.62 2.81 -0.15
CA GLY A 312 15.11 1.79 0.77
C GLY A 312 14.39 0.66 0.07
N TYR A 313 13.52 0.95 -0.88
CA TYR A 313 12.77 -0.05 -1.65
C TYR A 313 13.68 -0.95 -2.49
N GLU A 314 14.72 -0.41 -3.12
CA GLU A 314 15.67 -1.25 -3.86
C GLU A 314 16.64 -2.01 -2.97
N CYS A 315 17.06 -1.41 -1.85
CA CYS A 315 17.79 -2.12 -0.80
C CYS A 315 16.99 -3.33 -0.28
N ALA A 316 15.70 -3.13 -0.01
CA ALA A 316 14.79 -4.17 0.42
C ALA A 316 14.60 -5.25 -0.65
N SER A 317 14.40 -4.86 -1.91
CA SER A 317 14.25 -5.80 -3.03
C SER A 317 15.44 -6.76 -3.10
N PHE A 318 16.68 -6.24 -3.03
CA PHE A 318 17.87 -7.08 -3.03
C PHE A 318 18.11 -7.82 -1.70
N ALA A 319 17.62 -7.32 -0.57
CA ALA A 319 17.59 -8.05 0.70
C ALA A 319 16.67 -9.29 0.60
N VAL A 320 15.48 -9.15 0.01
CA VAL A 320 14.54 -10.27 -0.25
C VAL A 320 15.18 -11.28 -1.22
N LEU A 321 15.82 -10.83 -2.30
CA LEU A 321 16.56 -11.71 -3.21
C LEU A 321 17.69 -12.45 -2.48
N THR A 322 18.43 -11.77 -1.60
CA THR A 322 19.50 -12.37 -0.80
C THR A 322 18.96 -13.44 0.15
N LYS A 323 17.83 -13.17 0.82
CA LYS A 323 17.11 -14.15 1.62
C LYS A 323 16.77 -15.39 0.81
N ALA A 324 16.10 -15.20 -0.32
CA ALA A 324 15.63 -16.28 -1.18
C ALA A 324 16.80 -17.12 -1.75
N LEU A 325 17.91 -16.48 -2.12
CA LEU A 325 19.07 -17.18 -2.66
C LEU A 325 19.78 -18.01 -1.59
N LEU A 326 20.08 -17.41 -0.43
CA LEU A 326 21.00 -18.01 0.53
C LEU A 326 20.32 -18.88 1.58
N TYR A 327 19.11 -18.50 2.00
CA TYR A 327 18.39 -19.20 3.07
C TYR A 327 17.29 -20.11 2.53
N GLU A 328 16.73 -19.81 1.36
CA GLU A 328 15.73 -20.66 0.69
C GLU A 328 16.31 -21.45 -0.49
N ARG A 329 17.61 -21.24 -0.80
CA ARG A 329 18.34 -21.95 -1.87
C ARG A 329 17.64 -21.88 -3.21
N ASN A 330 17.04 -20.73 -3.55
CA ASN A 330 16.31 -20.53 -4.79
C ASN A 330 17.22 -19.92 -5.88
N PRO A 331 17.75 -20.71 -6.83
CA PRO A 331 18.69 -20.21 -7.84
C PRO A 331 18.03 -19.29 -8.87
N ARG A 332 16.68 -19.24 -8.95
CA ARG A 332 15.97 -18.33 -9.87
C ARG A 332 16.27 -16.86 -9.57
N VAL A 333 16.72 -16.55 -8.35
CA VAL A 333 17.22 -15.23 -7.98
C VAL A 333 18.31 -14.73 -8.94
N LEU A 334 19.18 -15.60 -9.45
CA LEU A 334 20.23 -15.22 -10.40
C LEU A 334 19.66 -14.68 -11.72
N VAL A 335 18.53 -15.25 -12.17
CA VAL A 335 17.81 -14.76 -13.35
C VAL A 335 17.21 -13.37 -13.08
N MET A 336 16.70 -13.13 -11.88
CA MET A 336 16.17 -11.82 -11.49
C MET A 336 17.25 -10.75 -11.46
N ILE A 337 18.41 -11.05 -10.87
CA ILE A 337 19.57 -10.15 -10.85
C ILE A 337 20.04 -9.85 -12.27
N ALA A 338 20.15 -10.87 -13.14
CA ALA A 338 20.56 -10.68 -14.53
C ALA A 338 19.57 -9.81 -15.32
N LYS A 339 18.24 -10.01 -15.14
CA LYS A 339 17.20 -9.17 -15.75
C LYS A 339 17.29 -7.72 -15.27
N TRP A 340 17.48 -7.52 -13.96
CA TRP A 340 17.62 -6.18 -13.38
C TRP A 340 18.84 -5.46 -13.95
N LEU A 341 20.02 -6.11 -14.00
CA LEU A 341 21.25 -5.54 -14.57
C LEU A 341 21.08 -5.12 -16.04
N ARG A 342 20.38 -5.96 -16.84
CA ARG A 342 20.10 -5.66 -18.25
C ARG A 342 19.26 -4.40 -18.43
N ASN A 343 18.35 -4.12 -17.49
CA ASN A 343 17.43 -2.98 -17.58
C ASN A 343 18.02 -1.70 -16.97
N GLN A 344 18.81 -1.81 -15.91
CA GLN A 344 19.34 -0.66 -15.17
C GLN A 344 20.49 0.06 -15.89
N ILE A 345 21.38 -0.67 -16.58
CA ILE A 345 22.50 -0.05 -17.30
C ILE A 345 22.01 0.92 -18.39
N PRO A 346 21.04 0.56 -19.26
CA PRO A 346 20.45 1.50 -20.20
C PRO A 346 19.71 2.66 -19.53
N GLN A 347 19.00 2.42 -18.42
CA GLN A 347 18.26 3.46 -17.70
C GLN A 347 19.18 4.54 -17.15
N LEU A 348 20.28 4.16 -16.48
CA LEU A 348 21.29 5.11 -15.97
C LEU A 348 21.96 5.91 -17.09
N ARG A 349 22.18 5.30 -18.26
CA ARG A 349 22.75 5.99 -19.42
C ARG A 349 21.75 6.96 -20.05
N ARG A 350 20.47 6.57 -20.17
CA ARG A 350 19.40 7.41 -20.71
C ARG A 350 19.08 8.59 -19.80
N SER A 351 18.94 8.38 -18.50
CA SER A 351 18.63 9.45 -17.53
C SER A 351 19.71 10.52 -17.42
N ARG A 352 20.95 10.21 -17.85
CA ARG A 352 22.06 11.16 -17.94
C ARG A 352 22.04 12.05 -19.19
N HIS A 353 21.43 11.58 -20.29
CA HIS A 353 21.43 12.27 -21.59
C HIS A 353 20.08 12.90 -21.94
N TYR A 354 19.00 12.33 -21.41
CA TYR A 354 17.63 12.83 -21.52
C TYR A 354 17.07 12.81 -20.10
N PRO A 355 16.98 13.96 -19.40
CA PRO A 355 16.20 14.03 -18.17
C PRO A 355 14.74 13.76 -18.54
N ASP A 356 14.37 12.48 -18.51
CA ASP A 356 13.02 12.05 -18.81
C ASP A 356 12.10 12.55 -17.69
N GLN A 357 10.92 13.05 -18.04
CA GLN A 357 9.93 13.63 -17.14
C GLN A 357 9.37 12.66 -16.08
N ARG A 358 9.85 11.40 -16.07
CA ARG A 358 9.37 10.32 -15.21
C ARG A 358 10.29 9.99 -14.03
N LEU A 359 11.62 10.07 -14.15
CA LEU A 359 12.58 9.68 -13.10
C LEU A 359 13.88 10.50 -13.24
N THR A 360 14.20 11.33 -12.25
CA THR A 360 15.46 12.09 -12.25
C THR A 360 16.67 11.14 -12.13
N PHE A 361 17.83 11.55 -12.64
CA PHE A 361 19.08 10.76 -12.53
C PHE A 361 19.36 10.34 -11.08
N ASN A 362 19.08 11.21 -10.11
CA ASN A 362 19.26 10.93 -8.69
C ASN A 362 18.43 9.72 -8.23
N VAL A 363 17.21 9.57 -8.72
CA VAL A 363 16.34 8.45 -8.37
C VAL A 363 16.88 7.14 -8.95
N ALA A 364 17.30 7.12 -10.21
CA ALA A 364 17.93 5.94 -10.82
C ALA A 364 19.26 5.57 -10.11
N ALA A 365 20.05 6.56 -9.72
CA ALA A 365 21.27 6.35 -8.93
C ALA A 365 20.96 5.84 -7.51
N ALA A 366 19.89 6.32 -6.87
CA ALA A 366 19.42 5.82 -5.58
C ALA A 366 19.00 4.35 -5.66
N GLN A 367 18.29 3.95 -6.73
CA GLN A 367 17.93 2.55 -6.99
C GLN A 367 19.16 1.66 -7.09
N ALA A 368 20.15 2.04 -7.91
CA ALA A 368 21.37 1.27 -8.08
C ALA A 368 22.19 1.14 -6.78
N ARG A 369 22.32 2.23 -6.01
CA ARG A 369 22.97 2.19 -4.68
C ARG A 369 22.22 1.31 -3.70
N GLY A 370 20.88 1.35 -3.70
CA GLY A 370 20.03 0.52 -2.87
C GLY A 370 20.25 -0.96 -3.16
N ALA A 371 20.17 -1.35 -4.42
CA ALA A 371 20.39 -2.72 -4.89
C ALA A 371 21.75 -3.29 -4.44
N MET A 372 22.83 -2.51 -4.58
CA MET A 372 24.17 -2.91 -4.13
C MET A 372 24.27 -3.05 -2.60
N ALA A 373 23.56 -2.21 -1.85
CA ALA A 373 23.61 -2.22 -0.39
C ALA A 373 22.77 -3.34 0.24
N GLY A 374 21.72 -3.80 -0.45
CA GLY A 374 20.74 -4.78 0.04
C GLY A 374 21.33 -6.03 0.68
N PRO A 375 22.21 -6.79 -0.01
CA PRO A 375 22.73 -8.05 0.53
C PRO A 375 23.48 -7.87 1.85
N ARG A 376 24.42 -6.91 1.91
CA ARG A 376 25.19 -6.60 3.12
C ARG A 376 24.26 -6.17 4.26
N ARG A 377 23.32 -5.27 3.96
CA ARG A 377 22.38 -4.72 4.95
C ARG A 377 21.45 -5.79 5.52
N TYR A 378 21.02 -6.75 4.69
CA TYR A 378 20.23 -7.88 5.15
C TYR A 378 21.00 -8.76 6.15
N PHE A 379 22.26 -9.09 5.87
CA PHE A 379 23.08 -9.85 6.84
C PHE A 379 23.26 -9.10 8.15
N GLU A 380 23.50 -7.79 8.09
CA GLU A 380 23.62 -6.96 9.28
C GLU A 380 22.31 -6.90 10.08
N ALA A 381 21.17 -6.77 9.41
CA ALA A 381 19.84 -6.82 10.04
C ALA A 381 19.58 -8.18 10.70
N ARG A 382 19.86 -9.28 10.00
CA ARG A 382 19.66 -10.65 10.51
C ARG A 382 20.57 -10.98 11.70
N ARG A 383 21.82 -10.49 11.72
CA ARG A 383 22.70 -10.62 12.89
C ARG A 383 22.09 -9.92 14.11
N ARG A 384 21.57 -8.70 13.94
CA ARG A 384 20.91 -7.96 15.02
C ARG A 384 19.65 -8.67 15.50
N ALA A 385 18.80 -9.15 14.60
CA ALA A 385 17.57 -9.88 14.93
C ALA A 385 17.81 -11.21 15.69
N ARG A 386 19.02 -11.79 15.61
CA ARG A 386 19.40 -13.00 16.36
C ARG A 386 19.97 -12.70 17.75
N HIS A 387 20.45 -11.48 17.98
CA HIS A 387 21.17 -11.09 19.21
C HIS A 387 20.41 -10.10 20.07
N GLY A 388 19.21 -9.66 19.65
CA GLY A 388 18.29 -8.82 20.42
C GLY A 388 16.95 -9.51 20.60
#